data_AF-A0A417XSY7-F1
#
_entry.id   AF-A0A417XSY7-F1
#
_cell.length_a   1.000
_cell.length_b   1.000
_cell.length_c   1.000
_cell.angle_alpha   90.00
_cell.angle_beta   90.00
_cell.angle_gamma   90.00
#
_symmetry.space_group_name_H-M   'P 1'
#
loop_
_entity.id
_entity.type
_entity.pdbx_description
1 polymer ?
#
loop_
_entity_poly.entity_id
_entity_poly.type
_entity_poly.pdbx_seq_one_letter_code
_entity_poly.pdbx_strand_id
1 'polypeptide(L)'
;MVGRLCGQCGGSGHGRPWARVGDQPVHVSWSRSAGHLLTAMSFSRPVGVDVESLEVAVPAWPLADALAMGEVVTSAAEFVRLWVAKEAILKAHGVGLAEPMSGLRLAEFEGDLRELEAPRGLVAALALL
;
A
#
# COMPACT_ATOMS: atom_id res chain seq x y z
N MET A 1 -16.31 2.76 15.99
CA MET A 1 -17.08 2.52 14.74
C MET A 1 -16.11 2.28 13.61
N VAL A 2 -16.49 1.46 12.63
CA VAL A 2 -15.70 1.20 11.43
C VAL A 2 -16.62 1.17 10.22
N GLY A 3 -16.08 1.43 9.04
CA GLY A 3 -16.81 1.31 7.79
C GLY A 3 -15.90 1.46 6.59
N ARG A 4 -16.51 1.64 5.42
CA ARG A 4 -15.82 2.03 4.19
C ARG A 4 -16.49 3.24 3.58
N LEU A 5 -15.73 3.99 2.80
CA LEU A 5 -16.24 5.06 1.96
C LEU A 5 -15.45 5.10 0.66
N CYS A 6 -16.16 5.03 -0.46
CA CYS A 6 -15.57 5.28 -1.76
C CYS A 6 -15.50 6.79 -2.03
N GLY A 7 -14.29 7.32 -2.26
CA GLY A 7 -14.10 8.72 -2.64
C GLY A 7 -14.66 9.10 -4.02
N GLN A 8 -15.00 8.12 -4.87
CA GLN A 8 -15.55 8.35 -6.21
C GLN A 8 -17.08 8.34 -6.26
N CYS A 9 -17.73 7.33 -5.67
CA CYS A 9 -19.19 7.18 -5.74
C CYS A 9 -19.91 7.46 -4.42
N GLY A 10 -19.18 7.67 -3.31
CA GLY A 10 -19.75 7.89 -1.97
C GLY A 10 -20.33 6.63 -1.31
N GLY A 11 -20.28 5.47 -1.96
CA GLY A 11 -20.80 4.22 -1.43
C GLY A 11 -19.99 3.64 -0.27
N SER A 12 -20.65 2.85 0.58
CA SER A 12 -20.04 2.17 1.74
C SER A 12 -19.75 0.68 1.51
N GLY A 13 -20.15 0.12 0.37
CA GLY A 13 -19.85 -1.28 0.00
C GLY A 13 -18.40 -1.50 -0.43
N HIS A 14 -17.69 -0.43 -0.77
CA HIS A 14 -16.28 -0.47 -1.17
C HIS A 14 -15.57 0.84 -0.79
N GLY A 15 -14.29 0.95 -1.17
CA GLY A 15 -13.47 2.11 -0.87
C GLY A 15 -12.62 1.96 0.38
N ARG A 16 -12.04 3.08 0.79
CA ARG A 16 -11.06 3.11 1.88
C ARG A 16 -11.76 2.75 3.19
N PRO A 17 -11.17 1.88 4.02
CA PRO A 17 -11.64 1.71 5.39
C PRO A 17 -11.53 3.04 6.16
N TRP A 18 -12.44 3.27 7.09
CA TRP A 18 -12.32 4.32 8.11
C TRP A 18 -12.64 3.73 9.47
N ALA A 19 -12.06 4.31 10.51
CA ALA A 19 -12.32 3.92 11.90
C ALA A 19 -12.38 5.15 12.81
N ARG A 20 -13.17 5.03 13.89
CA ARG A 20 -13.26 6.00 14.99
C ARG A 20 -13.29 5.27 16.34
N VAL A 21 -12.56 5.79 17.31
CA VAL A 21 -12.62 5.37 18.73
C VAL A 21 -13.23 6.53 19.52
N GLY A 22 -14.47 6.37 19.97
CA GLY A 22 -15.29 7.52 20.39
C GLY A 22 -15.41 8.53 19.26
N ASP A 23 -15.04 9.78 19.52
CA ASP A 23 -15.00 10.84 18.52
C ASP A 23 -13.66 11.02 17.81
N GLN A 24 -12.65 10.25 18.20
CA GLN A 24 -11.32 10.35 17.62
C GLN A 24 -11.24 9.55 16.30
N PRO A 25 -10.91 10.18 15.16
CA PRO A 25 -10.63 9.45 13.93
C PRO A 25 -9.34 8.63 14.06
N VAL A 26 -9.31 7.48 13.38
CA VAL A 26 -8.15 6.60 13.33
C VAL A 26 -7.83 6.34 11.87
N HIS A 27 -6.58 6.58 11.48
CA HIS A 27 -6.07 6.21 10.16
C HIS A 27 -5.93 4.70 10.12
N VAL A 28 -6.52 4.07 9.11
CA VAL A 28 -6.50 2.62 8.95
C VAL A 28 -6.13 2.25 7.52
N SER A 29 -5.32 1.21 7.39
CA SER A 29 -4.98 0.60 6.11
C SER A 29 -4.89 -0.91 6.26
N TRP A 30 -5.15 -1.62 5.17
CA TRP A 30 -5.01 -3.07 5.13
C TRP A 30 -4.61 -3.54 3.74
N SER A 31 -4.03 -4.72 3.69
CA SER A 31 -3.73 -5.45 2.46
C SER A 31 -3.85 -6.94 2.70
N ARG A 32 -4.03 -7.72 1.63
CA ARG A 32 -4.25 -9.15 1.72
C ARG A 32 -3.63 -9.87 0.54
N SER A 33 -2.74 -10.81 0.80
CA SER A 33 -2.12 -11.65 -0.22
C SER A 33 -1.83 -13.06 0.34
N ALA A 34 -1.90 -14.07 -0.52
CA ALA A 34 -1.71 -15.49 -0.20
C ALA A 34 -2.32 -15.95 1.16
N GLY A 35 -3.60 -15.61 1.40
CA GLY A 35 -4.33 -16.01 2.62
C GLY A 35 -4.00 -15.22 3.88
N HIS A 36 -3.11 -14.22 3.81
CA HIS A 36 -2.71 -13.39 4.95
C HIS A 36 -3.37 -12.02 4.86
N LEU A 37 -3.80 -11.49 6.00
CA LEU A 37 -4.34 -10.13 6.15
C LEU A 37 -3.38 -9.29 6.97
N LEU A 38 -2.87 -8.20 6.38
CA LEU A 38 -2.09 -7.18 7.07
C LEU A 38 -3.00 -5.99 7.36
N THR A 39 -3.00 -5.51 8.61
CA THR A 39 -3.72 -4.29 9.02
C THR A 39 -2.78 -3.37 9.78
N ALA A 40 -2.94 -2.07 9.58
CA ALA A 40 -2.26 -1.05 10.36
C ALA A 40 -3.25 0.03 10.77
N MET A 41 -2.99 0.60 11.94
CA MET A 41 -3.74 1.73 12.45
C MET A 41 -2.82 2.76 13.10
N SER A 42 -3.21 4.02 13.01
CA SER A 42 -2.46 5.15 13.57
C SER A 42 -3.43 6.23 14.03
N PHE A 43 -3.18 6.78 15.21
CA PHE A 43 -3.99 7.86 15.79
C PHE A 43 -3.51 9.25 15.39
N SER A 44 -2.29 9.38 14.88
CA SER A 44 -1.64 10.69 14.66
C SER A 44 -1.31 10.98 13.21
N ARG A 45 -1.03 9.95 12.41
CA ARG A 45 -0.48 10.07 11.06
C ARG A 45 -1.19 9.15 10.08
N PRO A 46 -1.46 9.58 8.82
CA PRO A 46 -1.89 8.68 7.77
C PRO A 46 -0.96 7.48 7.65
N VAL A 47 -1.56 6.29 7.56
CA VAL A 47 -0.84 5.03 7.47
C VAL A 47 -1.29 4.26 6.24
N GLY A 48 -0.34 3.60 5.58
CA GLY A 48 -0.56 2.67 4.49
C GLY A 48 0.23 1.40 4.72
N VAL A 49 -0.35 0.26 4.35
CA VAL A 49 0.35 -1.03 4.36
C VAL A 49 0.04 -1.80 3.10
N ASP A 50 1.02 -2.57 2.65
CA ASP A 50 0.84 -3.54 1.59
C ASP A 50 1.56 -4.86 1.87
N VAL A 51 1.03 -5.96 1.34
CA VAL A 51 1.63 -7.29 1.43
C VAL A 51 1.39 -8.04 0.15
N GLU A 52 2.44 -8.60 -0.47
CA GLU A 52 2.33 -9.40 -1.68
C GLU A 52 3.21 -10.65 -1.66
N SER A 53 2.76 -11.68 -2.38
CA SER A 53 3.49 -12.93 -2.54
C SER A 53 4.52 -12.86 -3.66
N LEU A 54 5.73 -13.34 -3.36
CA LEU A 54 6.82 -13.55 -4.32
C LEU A 54 6.53 -14.67 -5.32
N GLU A 55 5.58 -15.55 -5.01
CA GLU A 55 5.21 -16.69 -5.86
C GLU A 55 4.24 -16.31 -6.97
N VAL A 56 3.66 -15.11 -6.93
CA VAL A 56 2.81 -14.59 -8.01
C VAL A 56 3.68 -14.33 -9.23
N ALA A 57 3.34 -14.97 -10.35
CA ALA A 57 4.09 -14.83 -11.57
C ALA A 57 4.05 -13.36 -12.07
N VAL A 58 5.24 -12.77 -12.23
CA VAL A 58 5.50 -11.44 -12.83
C VAL A 58 4.74 -11.12 -14.13
N PRO A 59 4.38 -12.07 -15.03
CA PRO A 59 3.74 -11.73 -16.32
C PRO A 59 2.41 -10.99 -16.23
N ALA A 60 1.77 -10.91 -15.06
CA ALA A 60 0.50 -10.20 -14.88
C ALA A 60 0.65 -8.73 -14.43
N TRP A 61 1.86 -8.27 -14.12
CA TRP A 61 2.06 -6.92 -13.59
C TRP A 61 2.40 -5.92 -14.68
N PRO A 62 1.77 -4.73 -14.67
CA PRO A 62 2.09 -3.68 -15.61
C PRO A 62 3.41 -3.02 -15.19
N LEU A 63 4.53 -3.67 -15.51
CA LEU A 63 5.89 -3.22 -15.18
C LEU A 63 6.10 -1.74 -15.51
N ALA A 64 5.60 -1.30 -16.67
CA ALA A 64 5.69 0.09 -17.12
C ALA A 64 4.89 1.09 -16.26
N ASP A 65 3.79 0.65 -15.65
CA ASP A 65 2.94 1.51 -14.83
C ASP A 65 3.47 1.64 -13.39
N ALA A 66 4.29 0.68 -12.96
CA ALA A 66 4.89 0.65 -11.63
C ALA A 66 6.25 1.35 -11.55
N LEU A 67 7.07 1.28 -12.60
CA LEU A 67 8.42 1.86 -12.59
C LEU A 67 8.40 3.35 -12.90
N ALA A 68 9.01 4.15 -12.03
CA ALA A 68 9.30 5.54 -12.33
C ALA A 68 10.46 5.65 -13.30
N MET A 69 10.56 6.79 -14.00
CA MET A 69 11.65 7.02 -14.96
C MET A 69 13.02 6.84 -14.29
N GLY A 70 13.82 5.91 -14.83
CA GLY A 70 15.16 5.60 -14.33
C GLY A 70 15.22 4.49 -13.26
N GLU A 71 14.08 4.01 -12.75
CA GLU A 71 14.07 2.82 -11.90
C GLU A 71 14.33 1.57 -12.72
N VAL A 72 15.25 0.74 -12.25
CA VAL A 72 15.61 -0.54 -12.86
C VAL A 72 15.46 -1.61 -11.80
N VAL A 73 14.69 -2.65 -12.12
CA VAL A 73 14.58 -3.87 -11.31
C VAL A 73 15.20 -5.02 -12.10
N THR A 74 15.97 -5.87 -11.43
CA THR A 74 16.73 -6.96 -12.04
C THR A 74 16.12 -8.33 -11.75
N SER A 75 15.15 -8.39 -10.83
CA SER A 75 14.44 -9.62 -10.47
C SER A 75 12.96 -9.39 -10.17
N ALA A 76 12.19 -10.48 -10.25
CA ALA A 76 10.81 -10.54 -9.79
C ALA A 76 10.66 -10.04 -8.34
N ALA A 77 11.57 -10.47 -7.46
CA ALA A 77 11.53 -10.14 -6.04
C ALA A 77 11.77 -8.64 -5.78
N GLU A 78 12.69 -8.02 -6.52
CA GLU A 78 12.92 -6.57 -6.46
C GLU A 78 11.70 -5.80 -6.93
N PHE A 79 11.04 -6.26 -8.00
CA PHE A 79 9.80 -5.65 -8.44
C PHE A 79 8.69 -5.76 -7.39
N VAL A 80 8.49 -6.93 -6.76
CA VAL A 80 7.49 -7.11 -5.69
C VAL A 80 7.77 -6.12 -4.55
N ARG A 81 9.03 -5.98 -4.13
CA ARG A 81 9.42 -5.06 -3.05
C ARG A 81 9.13 -3.61 -3.41
N LEU A 82 9.47 -3.20 -4.63
CA LEU A 82 9.17 -1.87 -5.14
C LEU A 82 7.66 -1.61 -5.18
N TRP A 83 6.90 -2.56 -5.71
CA TRP A 83 5.44 -2.51 -5.77
C TRP A 83 4.83 -2.33 -4.38
N VAL A 84 5.16 -3.22 -3.45
CA VAL A 84 4.65 -3.21 -2.07
C VAL A 84 4.99 -1.90 -1.35
N ALA A 85 6.19 -1.37 -1.55
CA ALA A 85 6.57 -0.07 -1.01
C ALA A 85 5.72 1.08 -1.58
N LYS A 86 5.55 1.13 -2.91
CA LYS A 86 4.75 2.17 -3.58
C LYS A 86 3.27 2.09 -3.21
N GLU A 87 2.67 0.89 -3.19
CA GLU A 87 1.30 0.69 -2.72
C GLU A 87 1.12 1.13 -1.27
N ALA A 88 2.07 0.82 -0.38
CA ALA A 88 2.02 1.29 1.00
C ALA A 88 1.99 2.83 1.08
N ILE A 89 2.82 3.52 0.30
CA ILE A 89 2.85 4.99 0.21
C ILE A 89 1.51 5.54 -0.32
N LEU A 90 1.03 5.04 -1.46
CA LEU A 90 -0.23 5.48 -2.06
C LEU A 90 -1.43 5.26 -1.15
N LYS A 91 -1.45 4.15 -0.41
CA LYS A 91 -2.46 3.87 0.62
C LYS A 91 -2.37 4.82 1.81
N ALA A 92 -1.17 5.28 2.18
CA ALA A 92 -1.00 6.28 3.23
C ALA A 92 -1.59 7.62 2.79
N HIS A 93 -1.24 8.10 1.58
CA HIS A 93 -1.80 9.32 0.98
C HIS A 93 -3.31 9.24 0.78
N GLY A 94 -3.87 8.05 0.56
CA GLY A 94 -5.31 7.88 0.41
C GLY A 94 -5.86 8.25 -0.95
N VAL A 95 -4.98 8.46 -1.93
CA VAL A 95 -5.32 8.81 -3.31
C VAL A 95 -5.80 7.60 -4.12
N GLY A 96 -5.62 6.39 -3.60
CA GLY A 96 -5.95 5.15 -4.32
C GLY A 96 -5.14 5.05 -5.63
N LEU A 97 -5.75 4.52 -6.69
CA LEU A 97 -5.15 4.43 -8.02
C LEU A 97 -5.20 5.76 -8.81
N ALA A 98 -5.55 6.88 -8.19
CA ALA A 98 -5.60 8.18 -8.87
C ALA A 98 -4.20 8.72 -9.21
N GLU A 99 -3.19 8.28 -8.46
CA GLU A 99 -1.79 8.59 -8.72
C GLU A 99 -1.10 7.35 -9.31
N PRO A 100 -0.48 7.46 -10.50
CA PRO A 100 0.23 6.35 -11.09
C PRO A 100 1.50 6.07 -10.30
N MET A 101 1.80 4.79 -10.04
CA MET A 101 3.03 4.38 -9.34
C MET A 101 4.32 4.84 -10.05
N SER A 102 4.29 4.96 -11.38
CA SER A 102 5.38 5.51 -12.18
C SER A 102 5.67 6.99 -11.90
N GLY A 103 4.73 7.72 -11.28
CA GLY A 103 4.95 9.08 -10.78
C GLY A 103 5.71 9.14 -9.46
N LEU A 104 5.75 8.03 -8.71
CA LEU A 104 6.33 7.95 -7.37
C LEU A 104 7.76 7.36 -7.43
N ARG A 105 8.74 8.10 -6.91
CA ARG A 105 10.10 7.59 -6.66
C ARG A 105 10.31 7.36 -5.17
N LEU A 106 10.70 6.14 -4.77
CA LEU A 106 10.89 5.82 -3.34
C LEU A 106 11.96 6.71 -2.68
N ALA A 107 13.00 7.08 -3.42
CA ALA A 107 14.07 7.95 -2.92
C ALA A 107 13.63 9.39 -2.62
N GLU A 108 12.47 9.81 -3.14
CA GLU A 108 11.90 11.15 -2.93
C GLU A 108 10.77 11.15 -1.91
N PHE A 109 10.41 9.97 -1.37
CA PHE A 109 9.41 9.89 -0.34
C PHE A 109 9.95 10.43 0.98
N GLU A 110 9.36 11.53 1.45
CA GLU A 110 9.78 12.21 2.69
C GLU A 110 9.17 11.60 3.96
N GLY A 111 8.27 10.61 3.82
CA GLY A 111 7.65 9.91 4.94
C GLY A 111 8.49 8.74 5.48
N ASP A 112 7.93 8.05 6.47
CA ASP A 112 8.56 6.90 7.10
C ASP A 112 8.10 5.61 6.42
N LEU A 113 8.96 5.06 5.54
CA LEU A 113 8.75 3.80 4.84
C LEU A 113 9.58 2.69 5.50
N ARG A 114 8.94 1.57 5.81
CA ARG A 114 9.56 0.41 6.45
C ARG A 114 9.14 -0.87 5.76
N GLU A 115 10.11 -1.71 5.45
CA GLU A 115 9.83 -3.13 5.22
C GLU A 115 9.50 -3.80 6.55
N LEU A 116 8.49 -4.67 6.55
CA LEU A 116 8.05 -5.42 7.73
C LEU A 116 8.51 -6.88 7.64
N GLU A 117 8.72 -7.50 8.80
CA GLU A 117 8.85 -8.95 8.87
C GLU A 117 7.55 -9.62 8.38
N ALA A 118 7.69 -10.57 7.46
CA ALA A 118 6.57 -11.26 6.83
C ALA A 118 6.83 -12.78 6.76
N PRO A 119 5.77 -13.60 6.72
CA PRO A 119 5.90 -15.03 6.44
C PRO A 119 6.72 -15.30 5.18
N ARG A 120 7.40 -16.46 5.16
CA ARG A 120 8.23 -16.87 4.03
C ARG A 120 7.44 -16.79 2.73
N GLY A 121 8.04 -16.17 1.72
CA GLY A 121 7.42 -15.98 0.40
C GLY A 121 6.55 -14.73 0.29
N LEU A 122 6.38 -13.96 1.36
CA LEU A 122 5.71 -12.67 1.34
C LEU A 122 6.68 -11.51 1.51
N VAL A 123 6.31 -10.37 0.95
CA VAL A 123 6.93 -9.07 1.20
C VAL A 123 5.86 -8.15 1.75
N ALA A 124 6.16 -7.40 2.81
CA ALA A 124 5.25 -6.45 3.41
C ALA A 124 5.94 -5.11 3.67
N ALA A 125 5.21 -4.02 3.50
CA ALA A 125 5.69 -2.67 3.84
C ALA A 125 4.63 -1.85 4.57
N LEU A 126 5.12 -0.87 5.31
CA LEU A 126 4.34 0.16 5.99
C LEU A 126 4.89 1.54 5.65
N ALA A 127 4.00 2.46 5.35
CA ALA A 127 4.31 3.87 5.14
C ALA A 127 3.51 4.74 6.13
N LEU A 128 4.17 5.74 6.72
CA LEU A 128 3.57 6.78 7.55
C LEU A 128 3.92 8.16 7.00
N LEU A 129 2.92 9.04 6.88
CA LEU A 129 3.08 10.45 6.53
C LEU A 129 3.25 11.31 7.78
#